data_AF-A0A1X7R7K7-F1
#
_entry.id   AF-A0A1X7R7K7-F1
#
_cell.length_a   1.000
_cell.length_b   1.000
_cell.length_c   1.000
_cell.angle_alpha   90.00
_cell.angle_beta   90.00
_cell.angle_gamma   90.00
#
_symmetry.space_group_name_H-M   'P 1'
#
loop_
_entity.id
_entity.type
_entity.pdbx_description
1 polymer ?
#
loop_
_entity_poly.entity_id
_entity_poly.type
_entity_poly.pdbx_seq_one_letter_code
_entity_poly.pdbx_strand_id
1 'polypeptide(L)'
;MSQAPIIEELNDPLISNAISIWEKGVFKERDGSMSDAIKYYREALKMYDQVEKVYKKKLHTEWLLYQKLEKLNLNEDDKMNSTGDSTNNEDEDESLLPCWIFEMLPNDILLRIVSHVVRLSGESWVNLSLSCTRFNDLCFHNSVPYKTFKDVIYPKQVYDDVLQTLNGENSIKNLEQILWDKNYELMIKQRPYIKFEGVYISVVNYLRYGSNVDGSSSLRNPVHMITYYRYYRFYEDGKVLRLLTTDEPTFVVKYFTRENHIKSSHLCSWKLYFDGETNYVTISRSNDKYAFEEKLIIRNQGHKRFQRLKWMESTVEDKEGNVSNCSLKNEKPFFFSRVISYAHEVAANPITTK
;
A
#
# COMPACT_ATOMS: atom_id res chain seq x y z
N MET A 1 -27.24 -13.40 -31.20
CA MET A 1 -26.50 -13.01 -32.42
C MET A 1 -26.47 -11.48 -32.50
N SER A 2 -25.41 -10.84 -32.00
CA SER A 2 -24.98 -9.47 -32.41
C SER A 2 -23.63 -9.08 -31.75
N GLN A 3 -22.69 -10.02 -31.59
CA GLN A 3 -21.32 -9.72 -31.14
C GLN A 3 -20.34 -9.44 -32.30
N ALA A 4 -20.82 -9.51 -33.54
CA ALA A 4 -20.03 -9.26 -34.75
C ALA A 4 -19.48 -7.82 -34.94
N PRO A 5 -20.12 -6.72 -34.50
CA PRO A 5 -19.69 -5.38 -34.94
C PRO A 5 -18.42 -4.86 -34.26
N ILE A 6 -17.98 -5.47 -33.15
CA ILE A 6 -16.79 -5.00 -32.41
C ILE A 6 -15.50 -5.59 -33.00
N ILE A 7 -15.57 -6.84 -33.51
CA ILE A 7 -14.43 -7.51 -34.13
C ILE A 7 -14.12 -6.86 -35.50
N GLU A 8 -15.14 -6.38 -36.21
CA GLU A 8 -14.95 -5.62 -37.46
C GLU A 8 -14.34 -4.22 -37.22
N GLU A 9 -14.78 -3.48 -36.18
CA GLU A 9 -14.19 -2.16 -35.82
C GLU A 9 -12.73 -2.26 -35.31
N LEU A 10 -12.30 -3.41 -34.79
CA LEU A 10 -10.94 -3.64 -34.26
C LEU A 10 -9.94 -4.14 -35.32
N ASN A 11 -10.41 -4.58 -36.48
CA ASN A 11 -9.56 -5.05 -37.57
C ASN A 11 -8.88 -3.91 -38.34
N ASP A 12 -9.36 -2.67 -38.18
CA ASP A 12 -8.70 -1.51 -38.76
C ASP A 12 -7.40 -1.19 -38.00
N PRO A 13 -6.23 -1.20 -38.67
CA PRO A 13 -4.94 -0.99 -38.02
C PRO A 13 -4.81 0.39 -37.38
N LEU A 14 -5.54 1.39 -37.91
CA LEU A 14 -5.60 2.74 -37.34
C LEU A 14 -6.35 2.78 -36.00
N ILE A 15 -7.49 2.07 -35.89
CA ILE A 15 -8.31 2.03 -34.67
C ILE A 15 -7.56 1.23 -33.59
N SER A 16 -6.97 0.09 -33.97
CA SER A 16 -6.15 -0.73 -33.06
C SER A 16 -4.95 0.04 -32.51
N ASN A 17 -4.23 0.79 -33.38
CA ASN A 17 -3.12 1.62 -32.93
C ASN A 17 -3.56 2.75 -31.99
N ALA A 18 -4.65 3.45 -32.32
CA ALA A 18 -5.20 4.51 -31.48
C ALA A 18 -5.65 4.00 -30.10
N ILE A 19 -6.22 2.79 -30.03
CA ILE A 19 -6.57 2.11 -28.77
C ILE A 19 -5.32 1.78 -27.97
N SER A 20 -4.25 1.26 -28.61
CA SER A 20 -3.00 0.93 -27.91
C SER A 20 -2.34 2.16 -27.28
N ILE A 21 -2.44 3.33 -27.94
CA ILE A 21 -1.95 4.60 -27.44
C ILE A 21 -2.84 5.08 -26.29
N TRP A 22 -4.16 4.94 -26.42
CA TRP A 22 -5.10 5.25 -25.34
C TRP A 22 -4.85 4.39 -24.08
N GLU A 23 -4.54 3.10 -24.24
CA GLU A 23 -4.18 2.19 -23.15
C GLU A 23 -2.89 2.62 -22.44
N LYS A 24 -1.87 3.08 -23.17
CA LYS A 24 -0.67 3.69 -22.59
C LYS A 24 -1.02 4.95 -21.78
N GLY A 25 -1.98 5.74 -22.25
CA GLY A 25 -2.55 6.86 -21.50
C GLY A 25 -3.18 6.43 -20.18
N VAL A 26 -4.06 5.42 -20.21
CA VAL A 26 -4.70 4.85 -19.01
C VAL A 26 -3.68 4.28 -18.03
N PHE A 27 -2.63 3.62 -18.53
CA PHE A 27 -1.55 3.10 -17.71
C PHE A 27 -0.81 4.24 -17.00
N LYS A 28 -0.43 5.30 -17.73
CA LYS A 28 0.23 6.48 -17.17
C LYS A 28 -0.65 7.27 -16.20
N GLU A 29 -1.96 7.29 -16.40
CA GLU A 29 -2.92 7.85 -15.46
C GLU A 29 -2.96 7.05 -14.15
N ARG A 30 -2.95 5.71 -14.22
CA ARG A 30 -2.87 4.84 -13.04
C ARG A 30 -1.56 5.01 -12.28
N ASP A 31 -0.44 5.18 -13.00
CA ASP A 31 0.88 5.47 -12.43
C ASP A 31 0.99 6.88 -11.84
N GLY A 32 0.02 7.76 -12.13
CA GLY A 32 -0.03 9.13 -11.64
C GLY A 32 0.77 10.14 -12.47
N SER A 33 1.46 9.70 -13.53
CA SER A 33 2.13 10.56 -14.53
C SER A 33 1.11 11.12 -15.53
N MET A 34 0.15 11.89 -15.00
CA MET A 34 -1.02 12.38 -15.73
C MET A 34 -0.60 13.25 -16.94
N SER A 35 0.53 13.97 -16.87
CA SER A 35 0.98 14.86 -17.96
C SER A 35 1.36 14.08 -19.20
N ASP A 36 1.97 12.90 -19.03
CA ASP A 36 2.24 11.98 -20.12
C ASP A 36 0.97 11.25 -20.56
N ALA A 37 0.07 10.92 -19.63
CA ALA A 37 -1.25 10.38 -19.97
C ALA A 37 -2.02 11.30 -20.93
N ILE A 38 -2.05 12.61 -20.66
CA ILE A 38 -2.71 13.59 -21.53
C ILE A 38 -2.05 13.66 -22.91
N LYS A 39 -0.72 13.51 -23.02
CA LYS A 39 -0.05 13.45 -24.34
C LYS A 39 -0.58 12.27 -25.14
N TYR A 40 -0.61 11.07 -24.54
CA TYR A 40 -1.12 9.87 -25.18
C TYR A 40 -2.62 9.97 -25.52
N TYR A 41 -3.45 10.54 -24.63
CA TYR A 41 -4.86 10.76 -24.93
C TYR A 41 -5.06 11.72 -26.11
N ARG A 42 -4.31 12.83 -26.16
CA ARG A 42 -4.38 13.77 -27.28
C ARG A 42 -3.91 13.13 -28.59
N GLU A 43 -2.87 12.32 -28.54
CA GLU A 43 -2.35 11.58 -29.69
C GLU A 43 -3.38 10.58 -30.21
N ALA A 44 -4.01 9.81 -29.32
CA ALA A 44 -5.08 8.87 -29.67
C ALA A 44 -6.31 9.56 -30.26
N LEU A 45 -6.78 10.67 -29.66
CA LEU A 45 -7.92 11.46 -30.19
C LEU A 45 -7.61 12.09 -31.56
N LYS A 46 -6.34 12.44 -31.81
CA LYS A 46 -5.91 12.95 -33.11
C LYS A 46 -5.96 11.86 -34.19
N MET A 47 -5.70 10.60 -33.83
CA MET A 47 -5.80 9.48 -34.77
C MET A 47 -7.25 9.08 -35.03
N TYR A 48 -8.07 8.99 -33.99
CA TYR A 48 -9.48 8.67 -34.13
C TYR A 48 -10.30 9.38 -33.03
N ASP A 49 -11.32 10.13 -33.44
CA ASP A 49 -12.08 10.99 -32.53
C ASP A 49 -12.96 10.17 -31.55
N GLN A 50 -13.40 8.98 -31.97
CA GLN A 50 -14.26 8.10 -31.16
C GLN A 50 -13.51 6.98 -30.42
N VAL A 51 -12.19 7.10 -30.21
CA VAL A 51 -11.36 6.08 -29.53
C VAL A 51 -11.92 5.74 -28.15
N GLU A 52 -12.35 6.75 -27.39
CA GLU A 52 -12.90 6.55 -26.05
C GLU A 52 -14.14 5.64 -26.06
N LYS A 53 -15.01 5.81 -27.06
CA LYS A 53 -16.23 5.00 -27.22
C LYS A 53 -15.88 3.55 -27.52
N VAL A 54 -14.93 3.31 -28.41
CA VAL A 54 -14.47 1.97 -28.78
C VAL A 54 -13.74 1.30 -27.61
N TYR A 55 -12.90 2.05 -26.88
CA TYR A 55 -12.21 1.57 -25.69
C TYR A 55 -13.18 1.18 -24.57
N LYS A 56 -14.23 1.98 -24.32
CA LYS A 56 -15.30 1.64 -23.36
C LYS A 56 -16.06 0.37 -23.74
N LYS A 57 -16.38 0.20 -25.03
CA LYS A 57 -16.98 -1.05 -25.54
C LYS A 57 -16.05 -2.25 -25.29
N LYS A 58 -14.75 -2.11 -25.58
CA LYS A 58 -13.73 -3.15 -25.34
C LYS A 58 -13.70 -3.58 -23.87
N LEU A 59 -13.58 -2.62 -22.94
CA LEU A 59 -13.61 -2.91 -21.50
C LEU A 59 -14.90 -3.61 -21.06
N HIS A 60 -16.05 -3.18 -21.58
CA HIS A 60 -17.33 -3.80 -21.29
C HIS A 60 -17.41 -5.25 -21.82
N THR A 61 -16.88 -5.50 -23.02
CA THR A 61 -16.81 -6.87 -23.57
C THR A 61 -15.86 -7.76 -22.80
N GLU A 62 -14.69 -7.26 -22.39
CA GLU A 62 -13.75 -7.98 -21.54
C GLU A 62 -14.39 -8.33 -20.21
N TRP A 63 -15.06 -7.37 -19.56
CA TRP A 63 -15.79 -7.60 -18.32
C TRP A 63 -16.90 -8.67 -18.45
N LEU A 64 -17.69 -8.63 -19.52
CA LEU A 64 -18.69 -9.66 -19.81
C LEU A 64 -18.07 -11.04 -20.03
N LEU A 65 -16.91 -11.10 -20.69
CA LEU A 65 -16.15 -12.33 -20.91
C LEU A 65 -15.65 -12.91 -19.59
N TYR A 66 -15.08 -12.08 -18.72
CA TYR A 66 -14.67 -12.48 -17.37
C TYR A 66 -15.85 -13.02 -16.57
N GLN A 67 -17.00 -12.35 -16.58
CA GLN A 67 -18.20 -12.81 -15.88
C GLN A 67 -18.72 -14.16 -16.45
N LYS A 68 -18.59 -14.36 -17.77
CA LYS A 68 -18.98 -15.62 -18.42
C LYS A 68 -18.00 -16.75 -18.10
N LEU A 69 -16.69 -16.47 -18.07
CA LEU A 69 -15.65 -17.41 -17.64
C LEU A 69 -15.83 -17.82 -16.18
N GLU A 70 -16.12 -16.86 -15.29
CA GLU A 70 -16.39 -17.14 -13.88
C GLU A 70 -17.62 -18.06 -13.71
N LYS A 71 -18.70 -17.82 -14.47
CA LYS A 71 -19.87 -18.70 -14.51
C LYS A 71 -19.59 -20.07 -15.12
N LEU A 72 -18.61 -20.20 -16.01
CA LEU A 72 -18.21 -21.49 -16.59
C LEU A 72 -17.33 -22.27 -15.59
N ASN A 73 -16.40 -21.63 -14.90
CA ASN A 73 -15.61 -22.25 -13.82
C ASN A 73 -16.49 -22.73 -12.67
N LEU A 74 -17.50 -21.94 -12.25
CA LEU A 74 -18.47 -22.37 -11.23
C LEU A 74 -19.27 -23.62 -11.65
N ASN A 75 -19.47 -23.85 -12.96
CA ASN A 75 -20.16 -25.03 -13.48
C ASN A 75 -19.25 -26.26 -13.63
N GLU A 76 -17.92 -26.09 -13.67
CA GLU A 76 -16.97 -27.22 -13.62
C GLU A 76 -16.87 -27.78 -12.21
N ASP A 77 -16.90 -26.91 -11.19
CA ASP A 77 -16.93 -27.33 -9.78
C ASP A 77 -18.26 -28.00 -9.38
N ASP A 78 -19.40 -27.58 -9.95
CA ASP A 78 -20.70 -28.21 -9.70
C ASP A 78 -20.90 -29.54 -10.45
N LYS A 79 -20.09 -29.86 -11.46
CA LYS A 79 -20.13 -31.17 -12.15
C LYS A 79 -19.22 -32.22 -11.52
N MET A 80 -18.26 -31.86 -10.68
CA MET A 80 -17.41 -32.82 -9.96
C MET A 80 -18.05 -33.37 -8.66
N ASN A 81 -19.21 -32.85 -8.23
CA ASN A 81 -19.89 -33.33 -7.01
C ASN A 81 -21.11 -34.25 -7.25
N SER A 82 -21.32 -34.75 -8.47
CA SER A 82 -22.36 -35.77 -8.72
C SER A 82 -22.02 -36.76 -9.82
N THR A 83 -20.91 -37.48 -9.69
CA THR A 83 -20.79 -38.85 -10.24
C THR A 83 -19.63 -39.55 -9.55
N GLY A 84 -19.93 -40.22 -8.44
CA GLY A 84 -19.12 -41.37 -8.06
C GLY A 84 -19.44 -42.49 -9.04
N ASP A 85 -18.51 -42.81 -9.94
CA ASP A 85 -18.15 -44.20 -10.18
C ASP A 85 -16.84 -44.31 -10.99
N SER A 86 -15.89 -45.02 -10.40
CA SER A 86 -14.90 -45.91 -11.01
C SER A 86 -14.26 -45.49 -12.34
N THR A 87 -13.16 -44.73 -12.25
CA THR A 87 -12.04 -44.89 -13.19
C THR A 87 -10.80 -45.26 -12.39
N ASN A 88 -10.34 -46.50 -12.58
CA ASN A 88 -9.04 -46.98 -12.13
C ASN A 88 -7.96 -46.13 -12.80
N ASN A 89 -7.53 -45.09 -12.12
CA ASN A 89 -6.16 -44.61 -12.32
C ASN A 89 -5.30 -45.48 -11.40
N GLU A 90 -4.59 -46.42 -12.01
CA GLU A 90 -3.37 -46.97 -11.44
C GLU A 90 -2.35 -45.83 -11.36
N ASP A 91 -2.58 -44.88 -10.45
CA ASP A 91 -1.54 -43.99 -10.00
C ASP A 91 -0.63 -44.86 -9.13
N GLU A 92 0.56 -45.14 -9.63
CA GLU A 92 1.64 -45.72 -8.85
C GLU A 92 1.70 -44.98 -7.51
N ASP A 93 1.45 -45.70 -6.41
CA ASP A 93 1.69 -45.23 -5.05
C ASP A 93 3.20 -44.90 -4.95
N GLU A 94 3.58 -43.71 -5.40
CA GLU A 94 4.84 -43.07 -5.03
C GLU A 94 4.71 -42.86 -3.52
N SER A 95 5.19 -43.85 -2.77
CA SER A 95 5.16 -43.87 -1.31
C SER A 95 5.74 -42.54 -0.81
N LEU A 96 4.86 -41.61 -0.42
CA LEU A 96 5.25 -40.28 0.04
C LEU A 96 6.22 -40.50 1.19
N LEU A 97 7.51 -40.19 0.95
CA LEU A 97 8.54 -40.35 1.95
C LEU A 97 8.12 -39.54 3.18
N PRO A 98 8.24 -40.11 4.39
CA PRO A 98 7.87 -39.39 5.59
C PRO A 98 8.67 -38.10 5.68
N CYS A 99 8.00 -36.99 5.95
CA CYS A 99 8.67 -35.73 6.19
C CYS A 99 9.35 -35.82 7.57
N TRP A 100 10.65 -36.14 7.58
CA TRP A 100 11.43 -36.43 8.79
C TRP A 100 11.33 -35.34 9.85
N ILE A 101 11.12 -34.08 9.46
CA ILE A 101 10.98 -32.98 10.41
C ILE A 101 9.74 -33.14 11.31
N PHE A 102 8.66 -33.73 10.81
CA PHE A 102 7.42 -33.94 11.57
C PHE A 102 7.43 -35.20 12.43
N GLU A 103 8.24 -36.18 12.05
CA GLU A 103 8.45 -37.39 12.84
C GLU A 103 9.47 -37.16 13.95
N MET A 104 10.50 -36.34 13.68
CA MET A 104 11.57 -36.06 14.61
C MET A 104 11.25 -34.93 15.59
N LEU A 105 10.46 -33.93 15.20
CA LEU A 105 10.19 -32.75 16.03
C LEU A 105 8.74 -32.68 16.52
N PRO A 106 8.51 -32.47 17.83
CA PRO A 106 7.18 -32.21 18.36
C PRO A 106 6.69 -30.82 17.96
N ASN A 107 5.37 -30.61 18.03
CA ASN A 107 4.73 -29.36 17.63
C ASN A 107 5.29 -28.12 18.36
N ASP A 108 5.72 -28.26 19.62
CA ASP A 108 6.32 -27.15 20.37
C ASP A 108 7.61 -26.63 19.74
N ILE A 109 8.45 -27.52 19.22
CA ILE A 109 9.70 -27.16 18.54
C ILE A 109 9.38 -26.57 17.15
N LEU A 110 8.41 -27.15 16.44
CA LEU A 110 7.95 -26.62 15.15
C LEU A 110 7.38 -25.20 15.32
N LEU A 111 6.62 -24.92 16.38
CA LEU A 111 6.13 -23.57 16.68
C LEU A 111 7.27 -22.59 16.98
N ARG A 112 8.34 -23.03 17.64
CA ARG A 112 9.55 -22.20 17.82
C ARG A 112 10.20 -21.88 16.47
N ILE A 113 10.30 -22.86 15.57
CA ILE A 113 10.81 -22.64 14.20
C ILE A 113 9.93 -21.61 13.48
N VAL A 114 8.61 -21.76 13.54
CA VAL A 114 7.66 -20.79 12.96
C VAL A 114 7.88 -19.40 13.57
N SER A 115 8.06 -19.28 14.90
CA SER A 115 8.38 -18.00 15.54
C SER A 115 9.70 -17.39 15.04
N HIS A 116 10.73 -18.20 14.79
CA HIS A 116 11.96 -17.70 14.17
C HIS A 116 11.73 -17.21 12.74
N VAL A 117 10.94 -17.94 11.95
CA VAL A 117 10.60 -17.56 10.57
C VAL A 117 9.82 -16.24 10.54
N VAL A 118 8.86 -16.05 11.45
CA VAL A 118 8.10 -14.80 11.61
C VAL A 118 9.04 -13.62 11.92
N ARG A 119 10.06 -13.82 12.76
CA ARG A 119 11.06 -12.78 13.08
C ARG A 119 11.97 -12.44 11.91
N LEU A 120 12.18 -13.37 10.98
CA LEU A 120 12.96 -13.13 9.77
C LEU A 120 12.16 -12.32 8.75
N SER A 121 11.01 -12.83 8.32
CA SER A 121 10.10 -12.07 7.45
C SER A 121 8.68 -12.65 7.46
N GLY A 122 7.68 -11.77 7.31
CA GLY A 122 6.29 -12.20 7.13
C GLY A 122 6.05 -12.96 5.82
N GLU A 123 6.87 -12.71 4.79
CA GLU A 123 6.79 -13.40 3.49
C GLU A 123 7.25 -14.86 3.62
N SER A 124 8.36 -15.10 4.32
CA SER A 124 8.85 -16.44 4.63
C SER A 124 7.87 -17.25 5.46
N TRP A 125 7.13 -16.60 6.37
CA TRP A 125 6.06 -17.24 7.16
C TRP A 125 4.92 -17.73 6.27
N VAL A 126 4.47 -16.90 5.31
CA VAL A 126 3.45 -17.34 4.34
C VAL A 126 4.00 -18.47 3.47
N ASN A 127 5.22 -18.36 2.97
CA ASN A 127 5.83 -19.42 2.14
C ASN A 127 5.95 -20.74 2.90
N LEU A 128 6.29 -20.71 4.20
CA LEU A 128 6.30 -21.90 5.06
C LEU A 128 4.90 -22.51 5.20
N SER A 129 3.87 -21.67 5.37
CA SER A 129 2.48 -22.15 5.48
C SER A 129 1.94 -22.81 4.21
N LEU A 130 2.55 -22.51 3.05
CA LEU A 130 2.18 -23.09 1.76
C LEU A 130 2.92 -24.41 1.49
N SER A 131 3.90 -24.79 2.31
CA SER A 131 4.71 -25.97 2.03
C SER A 131 3.98 -27.29 2.35
N CYS A 132 3.09 -27.29 3.35
CA CYS A 132 2.27 -28.44 3.71
C CYS A 132 1.10 -28.04 4.62
N THR A 133 0.09 -28.91 4.71
CA THR A 133 -1.09 -28.75 5.58
C THR A 133 -0.70 -28.58 7.05
N ARG A 134 0.26 -29.37 7.55
CA ARG A 134 0.68 -29.30 8.95
C ARG A 134 1.34 -27.96 9.31
N PHE A 135 2.18 -27.38 8.45
CA PHE A 135 2.72 -26.04 8.67
C PHE A 135 1.67 -24.95 8.48
N ASN A 136 0.69 -25.16 7.59
CA ASN A 136 -0.45 -24.26 7.46
C ASN A 136 -1.20 -24.12 8.80
N ASP A 137 -1.51 -25.26 9.43
CA ASP A 137 -2.17 -25.30 10.74
C ASP A 137 -1.35 -24.62 11.83
N LEU A 138 -0.05 -24.92 11.89
CA LEU A 138 0.86 -24.31 12.87
C LEU A 138 1.01 -22.79 12.66
N CYS A 139 0.90 -22.31 11.42
CA CYS A 139 1.04 -20.90 11.09
C CYS A 139 -0.23 -20.09 11.36
N PHE A 140 -1.39 -20.55 10.86
CA PHE A 140 -2.62 -19.75 10.87
C PHE A 140 -3.61 -20.11 11.99
N HIS A 141 -3.59 -21.37 12.46
CA HIS A 141 -4.53 -21.86 13.47
C HIS A 141 -3.95 -21.88 14.90
N ASN A 142 -2.75 -21.34 15.09
CA ASN A 142 -2.12 -21.18 16.39
C ASN A 142 -1.95 -19.69 16.76
N SER A 143 -2.02 -19.35 18.05
CA SER A 143 -1.84 -17.97 18.53
C SER A 143 -0.38 -17.54 18.64
N VAL A 144 0.56 -18.49 18.72
CA VAL A 144 2.01 -18.23 18.92
C VAL A 144 2.64 -17.39 17.79
N PRO A 145 2.38 -17.65 16.49
CA PRO A 145 2.89 -16.81 15.41
C PRO A 145 2.38 -15.37 15.51
N TYR A 146 1.09 -15.17 15.78
CA TYR A 146 0.50 -13.83 15.94
C TYR A 146 1.03 -13.09 17.16
N LYS A 147 1.29 -13.79 18.27
CA LYS A 147 2.00 -13.23 19.42
C LYS A 147 3.41 -12.77 19.03
N THR A 148 4.11 -13.58 18.24
CA THR A 148 5.45 -13.22 17.73
C THR A 148 5.39 -11.98 16.85
N PHE A 149 4.38 -11.87 15.97
CA PHE A 149 4.16 -10.65 15.18
C PHE A 149 3.90 -9.43 16.06
N LYS A 150 3.09 -9.55 17.11
CA LYS A 150 2.87 -8.48 18.09
C LYS A 150 4.20 -8.00 18.67
N ASP A 151 5.02 -8.94 19.14
CA ASP A 151 6.29 -8.67 19.81
C ASP A 151 7.35 -8.06 18.86
N VAL A 152 7.19 -8.24 17.54
CA VAL A 152 8.07 -7.62 16.54
C VAL A 152 7.55 -6.25 16.08
N ILE A 153 6.25 -6.09 15.87
CA ILE A 153 5.67 -4.90 15.21
C ILE A 153 5.49 -3.72 16.16
N TYR A 154 4.85 -3.96 17.31
CA TYR A 154 4.37 -2.87 18.16
C TYR A 154 5.44 -2.22 19.05
N PRO A 155 6.47 -2.95 19.54
CA PRO A 155 7.57 -2.31 20.28
C PRO A 155 8.36 -1.30 19.45
N LYS A 156 8.32 -1.41 18.11
CA LYS A 156 8.97 -0.47 17.18
C LYS A 156 8.18 0.82 16.95
N GLN A 157 6.95 0.91 17.47
CA GLN A 157 6.10 2.08 17.28
C GLN A 157 6.35 3.09 18.39
N VAL A 158 6.51 4.36 18.02
CA VAL A 158 6.65 5.47 18.97
C VAL A 158 5.28 6.06 19.23
N TYR A 159 4.77 5.92 20.46
CA TYR A 159 3.46 6.42 20.86
C TYR A 159 3.54 7.77 21.57
N ASP A 160 2.48 8.56 21.48
CA ASP A 160 2.41 9.83 22.19
C ASP A 160 2.20 9.67 23.70
N ASP A 161 2.79 10.60 24.45
CA ASP A 161 2.92 10.53 25.91
C ASP A 161 1.62 10.94 26.62
N VAL A 162 0.65 11.54 25.89
CA VAL A 162 -0.63 12.02 26.44
C VAL A 162 -1.44 10.88 27.09
N LEU A 163 -1.34 9.67 26.57
CA LEU A 163 -1.97 8.50 27.19
C LEU A 163 -1.19 7.99 28.42
N GLN A 164 0.10 8.32 28.55
CA GLN A 164 0.94 7.90 29.68
C GLN A 164 0.70 8.78 30.91
N THR A 165 0.40 10.08 30.72
CA THR A 165 0.21 11.04 31.83
C THR A 165 -1.15 10.95 32.52
N LEU A 166 -2.21 10.51 31.83
CA LEU A 166 -3.55 10.42 32.42
C LEU A 166 -3.81 9.14 33.25
N ASN A 167 -3.09 8.05 32.98
CA ASN A 167 -3.46 6.71 33.49
C ASN A 167 -2.37 5.96 34.26
N GLY A 168 -1.23 6.59 34.58
CA GLY A 168 -0.09 5.88 35.16
C GLY A 168 0.54 4.87 34.19
N GLU A 169 1.65 4.25 34.60
CA GLU A 169 2.50 3.44 33.71
C GLU A 169 1.73 2.31 32.98
N ASN A 170 1.84 2.32 31.64
CA ASN A 170 1.36 1.32 30.66
C ASN A 170 -0.11 1.41 30.16
N SER A 171 -0.65 2.60 29.94
CA SER A 171 -1.96 2.80 29.29
C SER A 171 -2.19 1.95 28.04
N ILE A 172 -1.19 1.84 27.16
CA ILE A 172 -1.31 1.06 25.92
C ILE A 172 -1.41 -0.44 26.18
N LYS A 173 -0.64 -0.99 27.14
CA LYS A 173 -0.74 -2.44 27.46
C LYS A 173 -2.08 -2.76 28.11
N ASN A 174 -2.61 -1.84 28.93
CA ASN A 174 -3.94 -1.98 29.51
C ASN A 174 -5.02 -1.93 28.41
N LEU A 175 -4.93 -0.98 27.48
CA LEU A 175 -5.81 -0.92 26.31
C LEU A 175 -5.73 -2.20 25.47
N GLU A 176 -4.53 -2.73 25.25
CA GLU A 176 -4.35 -4.00 24.54
C GLU A 176 -5.08 -5.15 25.21
N GLN A 177 -5.00 -5.22 26.54
CA GLN A 177 -5.66 -6.26 27.31
C GLN A 177 -7.18 -6.11 27.29
N ILE A 178 -7.69 -4.88 27.42
CA ILE A 178 -9.13 -4.58 27.40
C ILE A 178 -9.76 -4.87 26.04
N LEU A 179 -9.11 -4.48 24.94
CA LEU A 179 -9.69 -4.55 23.60
C LEU A 179 -9.61 -5.94 22.96
N TRP A 180 -8.55 -6.70 23.23
CA TRP A 180 -8.27 -7.94 22.50
C TRP A 180 -8.12 -9.19 23.36
N ASP A 181 -7.97 -9.08 24.69
CA ASP A 181 -7.86 -10.20 25.64
C ASP A 181 -7.13 -11.45 25.09
N LYS A 182 -5.82 -11.30 24.81
CA LYS A 182 -4.92 -12.34 24.26
C LYS A 182 -5.27 -12.87 22.85
N ASN A 183 -6.28 -12.33 22.17
CA ASN A 183 -6.55 -12.60 20.77
C ASN A 183 -5.61 -11.79 19.86
N TYR A 184 -4.38 -12.30 19.71
CA TYR A 184 -3.33 -11.63 18.94
C TYR A 184 -3.63 -11.57 17.43
N GLU A 185 -4.38 -12.52 16.89
CA GLU A 185 -4.76 -12.52 15.48
C GLU A 185 -5.67 -11.32 15.17
N LEU A 186 -6.71 -11.13 15.99
CA LEU A 186 -7.65 -10.02 15.83
C LEU A 186 -6.96 -8.68 16.09
N MET A 187 -6.06 -8.63 17.07
CA MET A 187 -5.21 -7.46 17.35
C MET A 187 -4.38 -7.04 16.13
N ILE A 188 -3.67 -7.97 15.48
CA ILE A 188 -2.86 -7.66 14.29
C ILE A 188 -3.71 -7.17 13.12
N LYS A 189 -4.96 -7.65 13.01
CA LYS A 189 -5.90 -7.23 11.95
C LYS A 189 -6.50 -5.83 12.18
N GLN A 190 -6.62 -5.40 13.43
CA GLN A 190 -7.34 -4.19 13.81
C GLN A 190 -6.44 -3.05 14.28
N ARG A 191 -5.40 -3.34 15.07
CA ARG A 191 -4.53 -2.32 15.68
C ARG A 191 -3.60 -1.71 14.62
N PRO A 192 -3.76 -0.42 14.28
CA PRO A 192 -2.98 0.23 13.24
C PRO A 192 -1.53 0.46 13.69
N TYR A 193 -0.61 0.42 12.73
CA TYR A 193 0.82 0.66 12.95
C TYR A 193 1.47 1.24 11.69
N ILE A 194 2.64 1.85 11.86
CA ILE A 194 3.46 2.39 10.77
C ILE A 194 4.46 1.33 10.29
N LYS A 195 4.65 1.29 8.98
CA LYS A 195 5.59 0.38 8.31
C LYS A 195 6.91 1.09 8.03
N PHE A 196 8.02 0.42 8.31
CA PHE A 196 9.38 0.98 8.17
C PHE A 196 10.14 0.48 6.94
N GLU A 197 9.73 -0.65 6.36
CA GLU A 197 10.41 -1.32 5.24
C GLU A 197 10.04 -0.73 3.86
N GLY A 198 9.79 0.58 3.81
CA GLY A 198 9.30 1.24 2.61
C GLY A 198 9.10 2.72 2.78
N VAL A 199 8.35 3.30 1.84
CA VAL A 199 8.07 4.74 1.76
C VAL A 199 6.60 4.96 1.50
N TYR A 200 6.03 5.99 2.13
CA TYR A 200 4.67 6.46 1.89
C TYR A 200 4.72 7.56 0.84
N ILE A 201 3.98 7.39 -0.26
CA ILE A 201 4.01 8.30 -1.41
C ILE A 201 2.61 8.86 -1.63
N SER A 202 2.50 10.19 -1.73
CA SER A 202 1.29 10.87 -2.20
C SER A 202 1.59 11.52 -3.54
N VAL A 203 0.76 11.23 -4.54
CA VAL A 203 0.84 11.79 -5.89
C VAL A 203 -0.26 12.83 -6.03
N VAL A 204 0.12 14.08 -6.28
CA VAL A 204 -0.83 15.18 -6.42
C VAL A 204 -0.67 15.82 -7.79
N ASN A 205 -1.80 15.96 -8.48
CA ASN A 205 -1.91 16.59 -9.79
C ASN A 205 -2.72 17.89 -9.65
N TYR A 206 -2.20 18.99 -10.18
CA TYR A 206 -2.96 20.24 -10.28
C TYR A 206 -2.76 20.89 -11.65
N LEU A 207 -3.76 21.67 -12.06
CA LEU A 207 -3.74 22.41 -13.30
C LEU A 207 -3.18 23.82 -13.05
N ARG A 208 -2.16 24.19 -13.81
CA ARG A 208 -1.61 25.54 -13.88
C ARG A 208 -2.00 26.17 -15.21
N TYR A 209 -2.69 27.30 -15.14
CA TYR A 209 -3.00 28.11 -16.31
C TYR A 209 -1.79 28.98 -16.66
N GLY A 210 -1.42 29.05 -17.95
CA GLY A 210 -0.36 29.95 -18.43
C GLY A 210 -0.72 31.43 -18.28
N SER A 211 0.27 32.32 -18.40
CA SER A 211 0.06 33.77 -18.41
C SER A 211 -0.68 34.19 -19.69
N ASN A 212 -1.73 35.00 -19.54
CA ASN A 212 -2.45 35.57 -20.66
C ASN A 212 -1.53 36.52 -21.44
N VAL A 213 -1.54 36.42 -22.77
CA VAL A 213 -1.07 37.52 -23.62
C VAL A 213 -2.25 38.48 -23.76
N ASP A 214 -2.05 39.78 -23.54
CA ASP A 214 -3.13 40.77 -23.61
C ASP A 214 -3.89 40.65 -24.94
N GLY A 215 -5.18 40.31 -24.87
CA GLY A 215 -6.07 40.15 -26.02
C GLY A 215 -6.49 38.71 -26.38
N SER A 216 -5.95 37.66 -25.73
CA SER A 216 -6.39 36.28 -26.00
C SER A 216 -7.59 35.86 -25.14
N SER A 217 -8.64 35.32 -25.77
CA SER A 217 -9.76 34.69 -25.05
C SER A 217 -9.27 33.52 -24.19
N SER A 218 -9.68 33.50 -22.91
CA SER A 218 -9.35 32.46 -21.92
C SER A 218 -9.67 31.02 -22.35
N LEU A 219 -10.50 30.86 -23.39
CA LEU A 219 -10.93 29.58 -23.96
C LEU A 219 -9.82 28.78 -24.67
N ARG A 220 -8.74 29.43 -25.11
CA ARG A 220 -7.63 28.79 -25.86
C ARG A 220 -6.33 28.68 -25.05
N ASN A 221 -6.40 28.92 -23.74
CA ASN A 221 -5.20 28.95 -22.92
C ASN A 221 -4.61 27.53 -22.76
N PRO A 222 -3.31 27.33 -23.04
CA PRO A 222 -2.67 26.06 -22.77
C PRO A 222 -2.67 25.79 -21.26
N VAL A 223 -3.37 24.75 -20.86
CA VAL A 223 -3.36 24.27 -19.47
C VAL A 223 -2.18 23.32 -19.31
N HIS A 224 -1.31 23.61 -18.34
CA HIS A 224 -0.20 22.76 -17.98
C HIS A 224 -0.52 22.05 -16.67
N MET A 225 -0.54 20.72 -16.69
CA MET A 225 -0.73 19.95 -15.48
C MET A 225 0.61 19.66 -14.83
N ILE A 226 0.68 19.90 -13.54
CA ILE A 226 1.87 19.68 -12.75
C ILE A 226 1.57 18.53 -11.80
N THR A 227 2.40 17.51 -11.88
CA THR A 227 2.45 16.41 -10.92
C THR A 227 3.57 16.68 -9.94
N TYR A 228 3.26 16.59 -8.66
CA TYR A 228 4.28 16.60 -7.62
C TYR A 228 4.00 15.50 -6.60
N TYR A 229 5.07 15.07 -5.94
CA TYR A 229 5.10 13.94 -5.06
C TYR A 229 5.47 14.39 -3.65
N ARG A 230 4.83 13.78 -2.67
CA ARG A 230 5.24 13.86 -1.26
C ARG A 230 5.66 12.48 -0.79
N TYR A 231 6.82 12.42 -0.15
CA TYR A 231 7.40 11.19 0.38
C TYR A 231 7.54 11.30 1.90
N TYR A 232 7.09 10.28 2.62
CA TYR A 232 7.44 10.03 4.01
C TYR A 232 8.13 8.68 4.17
N ARG A 233 9.32 8.69 4.76
CA ARG A 233 10.01 7.47 5.18
C ARG A 233 10.17 7.49 6.71
N PHE A 234 9.45 6.60 7.37
CA PHE A 234 9.44 6.50 8.83
C PHE A 234 10.57 5.59 9.33
N TYR A 235 10.99 5.84 10.56
CA TYR A 235 12.00 5.05 11.25
C TYR A 235 11.58 4.74 12.69
N GLU A 236 12.13 3.66 13.23
CA GLU A 236 11.78 3.09 14.54
C GLU A 236 12.13 4.01 15.73
N ASP A 237 13.04 4.97 15.55
CA ASP A 237 13.48 5.93 16.57
C ASP A 237 12.58 7.18 16.69
N GLY A 238 11.43 7.19 16.01
CA GLY A 238 10.52 8.34 16.04
C GLY A 238 10.92 9.48 15.10
N LYS A 239 11.89 9.29 14.19
CA LYS A 239 12.18 10.25 13.11
C LYS A 239 11.53 9.84 11.79
N VAL A 240 11.22 10.83 10.96
CA VAL A 240 10.64 10.64 9.62
C VAL A 240 11.31 11.57 8.62
N LEU A 241 11.74 11.04 7.48
CA LEU A 241 12.19 11.87 6.37
C LEU A 241 10.97 12.29 5.56
N ARG A 242 10.90 13.59 5.27
CA ARG A 242 9.87 14.25 4.48
C ARG A 242 10.50 14.86 3.24
N LEU A 243 9.92 14.64 2.08
CA LEU A 243 10.35 15.28 0.84
C LEU A 243 9.13 15.68 0.00
N LEU A 244 9.17 16.90 -0.55
CA LEU A 244 8.23 17.39 -1.55
C LEU A 244 9.03 17.74 -2.81
N THR A 245 8.74 17.07 -3.91
CA THR A 245 9.47 17.23 -5.18
C THR A 245 8.56 16.92 -6.38
N THR A 246 8.95 17.35 -7.57
CA THR A 246 8.37 16.93 -8.85
C THR A 246 8.99 15.64 -9.39
N ASP A 247 10.05 15.13 -8.74
CA ASP A 247 10.76 13.93 -9.19
C ASP A 247 9.95 12.65 -8.90
N GLU A 248 9.85 11.81 -9.92
CA GLU A 248 9.11 10.55 -9.85
C GLU A 248 9.77 9.53 -8.89
N PRO A 249 8.99 8.59 -8.33
CA PRO A 249 9.49 7.62 -7.34
C PRO A 249 10.69 6.80 -7.82
N THR A 250 10.76 6.50 -9.11
CA THR A 250 11.86 5.74 -9.73
C THR A 250 13.24 6.37 -9.46
N PHE A 251 13.32 7.70 -9.41
CA PHE A 251 14.57 8.42 -9.19
C PHE A 251 14.84 8.71 -7.72
N VAL A 252 13.77 8.91 -6.93
CA VAL A 252 13.88 9.33 -5.53
C VAL A 252 14.08 8.14 -4.59
N VAL A 253 13.29 7.09 -4.74
CA VAL A 253 13.15 6.03 -3.73
C VAL A 253 14.47 5.31 -3.46
N LYS A 254 15.26 4.99 -4.48
CA LYS A 254 16.55 4.29 -4.28
C LYS A 254 17.51 5.04 -3.35
N TYR A 255 17.43 6.37 -3.34
CA TYR A 255 18.39 7.26 -2.73
C TYR A 255 17.83 8.03 -1.53
N PHE A 256 16.55 7.82 -1.17
CA PHE A 256 15.88 8.52 -0.09
C PHE A 256 16.19 7.88 1.29
N THR A 257 17.40 8.13 1.77
CA THR A 257 17.95 7.65 3.05
C THR A 257 18.39 8.82 3.93
N ARG A 258 18.68 8.58 5.22
CA ARG A 258 19.17 9.63 6.14
C ARG A 258 20.56 10.12 5.77
N GLU A 259 21.38 9.22 5.25
CA GLU A 259 22.78 9.48 4.88
C GLU A 259 22.86 10.32 3.61
N ASN A 260 21.86 10.21 2.74
CA ASN A 260 21.84 10.91 1.48
C ASN A 260 20.93 12.15 1.54
N HIS A 261 21.55 13.31 1.58
CA HIS A 261 20.83 14.57 1.65
C HIS A 261 20.28 14.99 0.28
N ILE A 262 19.01 14.65 0.03
CA ILE A 262 18.26 15.17 -1.13
C ILE A 262 17.86 16.63 -0.85
N LYS A 263 17.97 17.49 -1.87
CA LYS A 263 17.55 18.90 -1.78
C LYS A 263 16.08 18.98 -1.33
N SER A 264 15.78 19.87 -0.40
CA SER A 264 14.43 20.07 0.17
C SER A 264 13.88 18.87 0.95
N SER A 265 14.73 17.90 1.32
CA SER A 265 14.37 16.90 2.32
C SER A 265 14.51 17.47 3.73
N HIS A 266 13.60 17.06 4.62
CA HIS A 266 13.59 17.47 6.02
C HIS A 266 13.48 16.24 6.92
N LEU A 267 14.27 16.21 7.99
CA LEU A 267 14.16 15.21 9.04
C LEU A 267 13.24 15.74 10.14
N CYS A 268 12.08 15.13 10.29
CA CYS A 268 11.04 15.51 11.24
C CYS A 268 10.92 14.45 12.35
N SER A 269 10.13 14.74 13.38
CA SER A 269 9.70 13.74 14.38
C SER A 269 8.30 13.23 14.06
N TRP A 270 8.02 11.98 14.42
CA TRP A 270 6.67 11.41 14.36
C TRP A 270 6.30 10.71 15.66
N LYS A 271 5.01 10.70 15.96
CA LYS A 271 4.40 9.94 17.06
C LYS A 271 3.06 9.36 16.60
N LEU A 272 2.72 8.18 17.11
CA LEU A 272 1.44 7.51 16.86
C LEU A 272 0.51 7.71 18.06
N TYR A 273 -0.69 8.19 17.78
CA TYR A 273 -1.79 8.22 18.75
C TYR A 273 -2.75 7.06 18.47
N PHE A 274 -3.19 6.38 19.53
CA PHE A 274 -4.18 5.32 19.46
C PHE A 274 -4.90 5.15 20.81
N ASP A 275 -6.22 5.30 20.83
CA ASP A 275 -7.05 5.16 22.04
C ASP A 275 -8.08 4.02 21.95
N GLY A 276 -8.07 3.22 20.88
CA GLY A 276 -9.04 2.15 20.63
C GLY A 276 -10.02 2.48 19.51
N GLU A 277 -10.46 3.73 19.43
CA GLU A 277 -11.43 4.19 18.43
C GLU A 277 -10.79 5.03 17.33
N THR A 278 -9.88 5.91 17.74
CA THR A 278 -9.20 6.84 16.86
C THR A 278 -7.71 6.51 16.79
N ASN A 279 -7.15 6.78 15.60
CA ASN A 279 -5.75 6.55 15.33
C ASN A 279 -5.24 7.60 14.35
N TYR A 280 -4.12 8.22 14.69
CA TYR A 280 -3.46 9.14 13.77
C TYR A 280 -1.97 9.22 14.10
N VAL A 281 -1.19 9.54 13.08
CA VAL A 281 0.22 9.85 13.21
C VAL A 281 0.38 11.34 13.15
N THR A 282 1.05 11.89 14.15
CA THR A 282 1.48 13.27 14.20
C THR A 282 2.90 13.35 13.67
N ILE A 283 3.14 14.21 12.69
CA ILE A 283 4.47 14.55 12.18
C ILE A 283 4.72 16.01 12.55
N SER A 284 5.76 16.24 13.34
CA SER A 284 6.11 17.57 13.82
C SER A 284 7.45 18.02 13.25
N ARG A 285 7.49 19.27 12.80
CA ARG A 285 8.71 19.95 12.36
C ARG A 285 8.70 21.38 12.82
N SER A 286 9.87 21.91 13.14
CA SER A 286 10.02 23.31 13.50
C SER A 286 11.17 23.92 12.74
N ASN A 287 10.99 25.19 12.37
CA ASN A 287 12.03 26.05 11.85
C ASN A 287 12.13 27.27 12.77
N ASP A 288 13.10 28.14 12.51
CA ASP A 288 13.33 29.35 13.32
C ASP A 288 12.12 30.28 13.45
N LYS A 289 11.09 30.13 12.60
CA LYS A 289 9.90 31.01 12.55
C LYS A 289 8.58 30.32 12.86
N TYR A 290 8.46 29.04 12.53
CA TYR A 290 7.19 28.34 12.51
C TYR A 290 7.38 26.91 12.99
N ALA A 291 6.46 26.42 13.80
CA ALA A 291 6.26 25.00 14.05
C ALA A 291 5.12 24.50 13.17
N PHE A 292 5.26 23.31 12.62
CA PHE A 292 4.27 22.70 11.75
C PHE A 292 3.93 21.32 12.29
N GLU A 293 2.65 21.02 12.33
CA GLU A 293 2.14 19.74 12.77
C GLU A 293 1.21 19.18 11.69
N GLU A 294 1.50 17.97 11.23
CA GLU A 294 0.75 17.27 10.19
C GLU A 294 0.16 16.01 10.82
N LYS A 295 -1.17 15.87 10.86
CA LYS A 295 -1.84 14.67 11.39
C LYS A 295 -2.46 13.84 10.29
N LEU A 296 -2.14 12.54 10.31
CA LEU A 296 -2.50 11.58 9.27
C LEU A 296 -3.15 10.34 9.89
N ILE A 297 -4.38 10.01 9.47
CA ILE A 297 -5.07 8.79 9.92
C ILE A 297 -4.56 7.59 9.13
N ILE A 298 -4.23 6.50 9.82
CA ILE A 298 -3.86 5.22 9.18
C ILE A 298 -5.13 4.48 8.77
N ARG A 299 -5.23 4.07 7.51
CA ARG A 299 -6.35 3.34 6.92
C ARG A 299 -5.85 2.16 6.06
N ASN A 300 -6.77 1.26 5.74
CA ASN A 300 -6.54 0.17 4.80
C ASN A 300 -6.65 0.67 3.35
N GLN A 301 -5.97 -0.03 2.43
CA GLN A 301 -6.08 0.16 0.99
C GLN A 301 -6.65 -1.14 0.38
N GLY A 302 -7.98 -1.23 0.28
CA GLY A 302 -8.64 -2.49 -0.07
C GLY A 302 -8.29 -3.58 0.93
N HIS A 303 -7.81 -4.73 0.45
CA HIS A 303 -7.33 -5.83 1.30
C HIS A 303 -5.98 -5.56 1.97
N LYS A 304 -5.24 -4.53 1.53
CA LYS A 304 -3.92 -4.20 2.07
C LYS A 304 -4.05 -3.42 3.37
N ARG A 305 -3.74 -4.07 4.49
CA ARG A 305 -3.88 -3.51 5.85
C ARG A 305 -2.86 -2.40 6.13
N PHE A 306 -3.35 -1.29 6.68
CA PHE A 306 -2.55 -0.16 7.18
C PHE A 306 -1.57 0.45 6.17
N GLN A 307 -1.90 0.41 4.87
CA GLN A 307 -1.03 0.92 3.81
C GLN A 307 -1.37 2.34 3.36
N ARG A 308 -2.41 2.97 3.92
CA ARG A 308 -2.86 4.30 3.50
C ARG A 308 -2.78 5.30 4.65
N LEU A 309 -2.18 6.46 4.43
CA LEU A 309 -2.24 7.60 5.35
C LEU A 309 -3.12 8.68 4.74
N LYS A 310 -4.17 9.07 5.45
CA LYS A 310 -5.12 10.10 5.00
C LYS A 310 -4.96 11.36 5.84
N TRP A 311 -4.85 12.52 5.19
CA TRP A 311 -4.85 13.81 5.84
C TRP A 311 -6.05 13.98 6.78
N MET A 312 -5.76 14.38 8.01
CA MET A 312 -6.72 14.77 9.03
C MET A 312 -6.68 16.27 9.21
N GLU A 313 -5.50 16.79 9.54
CA GLU A 313 -5.24 18.22 9.70
C GLU A 313 -3.77 18.53 9.40
N SER A 314 -3.50 19.79 9.11
CA SER A 314 -2.14 20.34 9.04
C SER A 314 -2.20 21.74 9.60
N THR A 315 -1.42 22.00 10.64
CA THR A 315 -1.40 23.25 11.39
C THR A 315 -0.02 23.88 11.33
N VAL A 316 0.01 25.21 11.43
CA VAL A 316 1.22 26.02 11.54
C VAL A 316 1.07 26.94 12.73
N GLU A 317 2.04 26.87 13.63
CA GLU A 317 2.14 27.74 14.79
C GLU A 317 3.26 28.75 14.57
N ASP A 318 2.91 30.03 14.70
CA ASP A 318 3.85 31.15 14.62
C ASP A 318 4.59 31.34 15.95
N LYS A 319 5.66 32.15 15.97
CA LYS A 319 6.41 32.47 17.22
C LYS A 319 5.56 33.03 18.35
N GLU A 320 4.44 33.64 18.02
CA GLU A 320 3.50 34.26 18.95
C GLU A 320 2.49 33.25 19.54
N GLY A 321 2.56 31.97 19.13
CA GLY A 321 1.63 30.91 19.54
C GLY A 321 0.32 30.89 18.75
N ASN A 322 0.23 31.69 17.68
CA ASN A 322 -0.96 31.70 16.82
C ASN A 322 -0.96 30.46 15.92
N VAL A 323 -1.98 29.61 16.07
CA VAL A 323 -2.17 28.39 15.28
C VAL A 323 -3.09 28.65 14.10
N SER A 324 -2.61 28.34 12.89
CA SER A 324 -3.35 28.47 11.64
C SER A 324 -3.46 27.12 10.92
N ASN A 325 -4.62 26.86 10.31
CA ASN A 325 -4.86 25.61 9.58
C ASN A 325 -4.48 25.75 8.10
N CYS A 326 -3.67 24.82 7.60
CA CYS A 326 -3.35 24.70 6.19
C CYS A 326 -4.54 24.10 5.41
N SER A 327 -4.78 24.60 4.20
CA SER A 327 -5.84 24.05 3.34
C SER A 327 -5.46 22.67 2.80
N LEU A 328 -6.35 21.69 3.01
CA LEU A 328 -6.17 20.31 2.56
C LEU A 328 -6.94 19.98 1.26
N LYS A 329 -7.56 20.96 0.60
CA LYS A 329 -8.47 20.73 -0.54
C LYS A 329 -7.85 19.94 -1.69
N ASN A 330 -6.59 20.22 -1.99
CA ASN A 330 -5.86 19.60 -3.10
C ASN A 330 -4.98 18.44 -2.64
N GLU A 331 -5.00 18.11 -1.35
CA GLU A 331 -4.14 17.11 -0.76
C GLU A 331 -4.65 15.70 -1.03
N LYS A 332 -3.72 14.80 -1.40
CA LYS A 332 -4.02 13.39 -1.64
C LYS A 332 -3.45 12.52 -0.53
N PRO A 333 -4.07 11.37 -0.23
CA PRO A 333 -3.56 10.42 0.75
C PRO A 333 -2.21 9.84 0.29
N PHE A 334 -1.44 9.34 1.24
CA PHE A 334 -0.23 8.58 0.96
C PHE A 334 -0.54 7.09 0.90
N PHE A 335 0.18 6.39 0.02
CA PHE A 335 0.14 4.94 -0.10
C PHE A 335 1.53 4.36 0.16
N PHE A 336 1.58 3.27 0.92
CA PHE A 336 2.81 2.58 1.25
C PHE A 336 3.34 1.79 0.05
N SER A 337 4.62 1.98 -0.25
CA SER A 337 5.37 1.22 -1.23
C SER A 337 6.55 0.53 -0.54
N ARG A 338 6.63 -0.80 -0.64
CA ARG A 338 7.70 -1.61 -0.06
C ARG A 338 8.99 -1.43 -0.87
N VAL A 339 10.13 -1.31 -0.18
CA VAL A 339 11.43 -1.10 -0.82
C VAL A 339 12.44 -2.07 -0.22
N ILE A 340 12.91 -3.02 -1.03
CA ILE A 340 13.77 -4.13 -0.58
C ILE A 340 15.06 -3.61 0.07
N SER A 341 15.71 -2.60 -0.51
CA SER A 341 16.95 -2.05 0.02
C SER A 341 16.80 -1.49 1.43
N TYR A 342 15.64 -0.95 1.79
CA TYR A 342 15.39 -0.42 3.12
C TYR A 342 15.23 -1.50 4.18
N ALA A 343 14.70 -2.68 3.80
CA ALA A 343 14.57 -3.81 4.73
C ALA A 343 15.94 -4.29 5.21
N HIS A 344 16.95 -4.29 4.33
CA HIS A 344 18.33 -4.64 4.68
C HIS A 344 18.98 -3.62 5.62
N GLU A 345 18.72 -2.32 5.44
CA GLU A 345 19.24 -1.27 6.33
C GLU A 345 18.69 -1.42 7.76
N VAL A 346 17.40 -1.72 7.90
CA VAL A 346 16.77 -1.96 9.22
C VAL A 346 17.37 -3.21 9.89
N ALA A 347 17.66 -4.26 9.12
CA ALA A 347 18.28 -5.47 9.64
C ALA A 347 19.76 -5.28 10.04
N ALA A 348 20.48 -4.36 9.39
CA ALA A 348 21.90 -4.09 9.65
C ALA A 348 22.14 -3.18 10.86
N ASN A 349 21.18 -2.31 11.20
CA ASN A 349 21.25 -1.39 12.34
C ASN A 349 20.13 -1.68 13.35
N PRO A 350 20.08 -2.86 14.00
CA PRO A 350 19.17 -3.08 15.10
C PRO A 350 19.58 -2.12 16.22
N ILE A 351 18.72 -1.16 16.56
CA ILE A 351 18.92 -0.31 17.72
C ILE A 351 19.12 -1.25 18.91
N THR A 352 20.31 -1.24 19.51
CA THR A 352 20.63 -1.97 20.74
C THR A 352 19.67 -1.52 21.83
N THR A 353 18.55 -2.23 21.96
CA THR A 353 17.65 -2.13 23.11
C THR A 353 18.41 -2.68 24.30
N LYS A 354 18.87 -1.76 25.15
CA LYS A 354 19.31 -2.09 26.52
C LYS A 354 18.13 -2.44 27.40
#